data_AF-K7PCV5-F1
#
_entry.id   AF-K7PCV5-F1
#
_cell.length_a   1.000
_cell.length_b   1.000
_cell.length_c   1.000
_cell.angle_alpha   90.00
_cell.angle_beta   90.00
_cell.angle_gamma   90.00
#
_symmetry.space_group_name_H-M   'P 1'
#
loop_
_entity.id
_entity.type
_entity.pdbx_description
1 polymer ?
#
loop_
_entity_poly.entity_id
_entity_poly.type
_entity_poly.pdbx_seq_one_letter_code
_entity_poly.pdbx_strand_id
1 'polypeptide(L)'
;QGGFTGFTLPRVCAGVPAAGDKKDCPLDPYVIVHEKSRFVDQQSVKLQEAPDMVPVGELPRHILLSVDRYLTARVVPGSRIIATGIYSTFNSSGKNQGAIALRQPYLRVVGLEIDRDGNGVNGRGRQQFTVEEEDEFNA
;
A
#
# COMPACT_ATOMS: atom_id res chain seq x y z
N GLN A 1 8.62 -6.80 3.74
CA GLN A 1 9.08 -5.63 2.97
C GLN A 1 8.02 -4.56 3.12
N GLY A 2 8.37 -3.40 3.68
CA GLY A 2 7.42 -2.35 4.04
C GLY A 2 6.97 -1.57 2.80
N GLY A 3 5.70 -1.16 2.76
CA GLY A 3 5.13 -0.49 1.59
C GLY A 3 5.83 0.82 1.22
N PHE A 4 6.33 1.58 2.19
CA PHE A 4 6.92 2.91 1.92
C PHE A 4 8.41 3.00 2.25
N THR A 5 9.13 1.87 2.30
CA THR A 5 10.57 1.85 2.62
C THR A 5 11.41 1.75 1.35
N GLY A 6 12.27 2.73 1.11
CA GLY A 6 13.30 2.64 0.06
C GLY A 6 14.36 1.58 0.39
N PHE A 7 15.01 1.08 -0.64
CA PHE A 7 16.20 0.23 -0.52
C PHE A 7 17.44 1.03 -0.93
N THR A 8 18.53 0.89 -0.18
CA THR A 8 19.83 1.50 -0.49
C THR A 8 20.83 0.41 -0.88
N LEU A 9 21.54 0.63 -1.99
CA LEU A 9 22.59 -0.28 -2.43
C LEU A 9 23.80 -0.18 -1.48
N PRO A 10 24.47 -1.31 -1.16
CA PRO A 10 25.70 -1.27 -0.38
C PRO A 10 26.77 -0.46 -1.11
N ARG A 11 27.48 0.40 -0.38
CA ARG A 11 28.50 1.28 -0.98
C ARG A 11 29.84 0.59 -1.27
N VAL A 12 30.07 -0.57 -0.67
CA VAL A 12 31.33 -1.32 -0.74
C VAL A 12 31.07 -2.69 -1.35
N CYS A 13 31.87 -3.10 -2.34
CA CYS A 13 31.69 -4.41 -2.96
C CYS A 13 31.85 -5.54 -1.93
N ALA A 14 31.14 -6.64 -2.09
CA ALA A 14 31.23 -7.80 -1.20
C ALA A 14 32.31 -8.81 -1.63
N GLY A 15 33.00 -8.56 -2.75
CA GLY A 15 34.04 -9.46 -3.28
C GLY A 15 35.12 -9.76 -2.24
N VAL A 16 35.47 -11.03 -2.12
CA VAL A 16 36.63 -11.51 -1.35
C VAL A 16 37.84 -11.39 -2.27
N PRO A 17 38.87 -10.59 -1.90
CA PRO A 17 40.07 -10.50 -2.72
C PRO A 17 40.78 -11.86 -2.77
N ALA A 18 41.38 -12.18 -3.91
CA ALA A 18 42.30 -13.31 -4.01
C ALA A 18 43.52 -13.06 -3.10
N ALA A 19 44.18 -14.13 -2.65
CA ALA A 19 45.32 -14.04 -1.74
C ALA A 19 46.44 -13.16 -2.31
N GLY A 20 46.61 -11.98 -1.73
CA GLY A 20 47.64 -10.99 -2.11
C GLY A 20 47.10 -9.75 -2.82
N ASP A 21 45.85 -9.76 -3.30
CA ASP A 21 45.27 -8.63 -4.03
C ASP A 21 44.55 -7.64 -3.12
N LYS A 22 44.67 -6.36 -3.43
CA LYS A 22 43.85 -5.32 -2.81
C LYS A 22 42.45 -5.36 -3.42
N LYS A 23 41.45 -5.06 -2.59
CA LYS A 23 40.06 -4.99 -3.02
C LYS A 23 39.84 -3.76 -3.89
N ASP A 24 39.97 -3.93 -5.20
CA ASP A 24 40.01 -2.84 -6.18
C ASP A 24 38.63 -2.55 -6.78
N CYS A 25 37.68 -2.16 -5.92
CA CYS A 25 36.34 -1.77 -6.35
C CYS A 25 36.06 -0.30 -5.98
N PRO A 26 35.50 0.50 -6.91
CA PRO A 26 35.12 1.87 -6.61
C PRO A 26 33.96 1.92 -5.61
N LEU A 27 33.75 3.11 -5.02
CA LEU A 27 32.59 3.38 -4.17
C LEU A 27 31.30 3.26 -5.00
N ASP A 28 30.28 2.64 -4.42
CA ASP A 28 28.99 2.36 -5.06
C ASP A 28 29.07 1.44 -6.32
N PRO A 29 29.62 0.21 -6.19
CA PRO A 29 29.93 -0.64 -7.34
C PRO A 29 28.74 -1.48 -7.86
N TYR A 30 27.59 -1.46 -7.19
CA TYR A 30 26.46 -2.32 -7.55
C TYR A 30 25.54 -1.65 -8.56
N VAL A 31 25.11 -2.43 -9.55
CA VAL A 31 24.12 -2.04 -10.54
C VAL A 31 22.96 -3.04 -10.50
N ILE A 32 21.73 -2.53 -10.60
CA ILE A 32 20.52 -3.35 -10.62
C ILE A 32 20.37 -3.97 -12.01
N VAL A 33 20.36 -5.30 -12.07
CA VAL A 33 20.09 -6.05 -13.31
C VAL A 33 18.58 -6.25 -13.44
N HIS A 34 17.95 -5.39 -14.24
CA HIS A 34 16.49 -5.35 -14.41
C HIS A 34 15.93 -6.68 -14.94
N GLU A 35 16.65 -7.35 -15.85
CA GLU A 35 16.24 -8.65 -16.44
C GLU A 35 16.11 -9.78 -15.41
N LYS A 36 16.81 -9.68 -14.28
CA LYS A 36 16.78 -10.68 -13.20
C LYS A 36 15.90 -10.25 -12.03
N SER A 37 15.20 -9.13 -12.16
CA SER A 37 14.37 -8.55 -11.10
C SER A 37 12.93 -9.08 -11.17
N ARG A 38 12.26 -9.12 -10.02
CA ARG A 38 10.82 -9.42 -9.93
C ARG A 38 10.08 -8.19 -9.42
N PHE A 39 8.95 -7.89 -10.02
CA PHE A 39 8.13 -6.73 -9.71
C PHE A 39 6.79 -7.17 -9.12
N VAL A 40 6.23 -6.32 -8.26
CA VAL A 40 4.90 -6.52 -7.67
C VAL A 40 4.12 -5.21 -7.75
N ASP A 41 2.82 -5.32 -7.96
CA ASP A 41 1.95 -4.15 -7.95
C ASP A 41 1.78 -3.63 -6.53
N GLN A 42 1.82 -2.30 -6.42
CA GLN A 42 1.59 -1.60 -5.18
C GLN A 42 0.71 -0.37 -5.45
N GLN A 43 -0.32 -0.18 -4.63
CA GLN A 43 -1.24 0.92 -4.71
C GLN A 43 -1.33 1.62 -3.35
N SER A 44 -1.30 2.96 -3.38
CA SER A 44 -1.63 3.77 -2.22
C SER A 44 -3.10 4.20 -2.30
N VAL A 45 -3.85 3.96 -1.23
CA VAL A 45 -5.28 4.33 -1.12
C VAL A 45 -5.46 5.24 0.09
N LYS A 46 -6.37 6.21 0.01
CA LYS A 46 -6.74 7.04 1.16
C LYS A 46 -8.06 6.55 1.74
N LEU A 47 -8.05 6.27 3.05
CA LEU A 47 -9.25 5.90 3.79
C LEU A 47 -9.66 7.07 4.67
N GLN A 48 -10.93 7.44 4.60
CA GLN A 48 -11.53 8.48 5.43
C GLN A 48 -12.50 7.84 6.42
N GLU A 49 -12.61 8.43 7.61
CA GLU A 49 -13.59 8.03 8.62
C GLU A 49 -15.03 8.14 8.05
N ALA A 50 -15.91 7.25 8.52
CA ALA A 50 -17.31 7.27 8.11
C ALA A 50 -18.01 8.53 8.67
N PRO A 51 -18.89 9.19 7.89
CA PRO A 51 -19.45 10.50 8.24
C PRO A 51 -20.31 10.47 9.52
N ASP A 52 -20.86 9.31 9.87
CA ASP A 52 -21.63 9.03 11.08
C ASP A 52 -20.76 8.94 12.34
N MET A 53 -19.46 8.69 12.20
CA MET A 53 -18.50 8.57 13.31
C MET A 53 -17.70 9.85 13.56
N VAL A 54 -17.89 10.89 12.75
CA VAL A 54 -17.17 12.16 12.90
C VAL A 54 -17.85 13.04 13.97
N PRO A 55 -17.13 13.50 15.00
CA PRO A 55 -17.71 14.35 16.04
C PRO A 55 -18.11 15.71 15.48
N VAL A 56 -19.23 16.25 16.00
CA VAL A 56 -19.77 17.53 15.56
C VAL A 56 -18.74 18.66 15.74
N GLY A 57 -18.54 19.45 14.68
CA GLY A 57 -17.61 20.58 14.69
C GLY A 57 -16.15 20.25 14.35
N GLU A 58 -15.78 18.97 14.18
CA GLU A 58 -14.45 18.58 13.66
C GLU A 58 -14.49 18.28 12.14
N LEU A 59 -13.31 18.34 11.50
CA LEU A 59 -13.14 17.87 10.12
C LEU A 59 -12.81 16.37 10.11
N PRO A 60 -13.36 15.60 9.15
CA PRO A 60 -13.06 14.17 9.02
C PRO A 60 -11.56 13.91 8.84
N ARG A 61 -11.03 12.90 9.54
CA ARG A 61 -9.63 12.50 9.42
C ARG A 61 -9.48 11.39 8.37
N HIS A 62 -8.25 11.24 7.88
CA HIS A 62 -7.91 10.24 6.88
C HIS A 62 -6.57 9.58 7.19
N ILE A 63 -6.40 8.35 6.71
CA ILE A 63 -5.16 7.57 6.81
C ILE A 63 -4.74 7.04 5.43
N LEU A 64 -3.44 6.90 5.22
CA LEU A 64 -2.87 6.27 4.04
C LEU A 64 -2.87 4.74 4.19
N LEU A 65 -3.32 4.04 3.17
CA LEU A 65 -3.27 2.58 3.04
C LEU A 65 -2.21 2.19 2.02
N SER A 66 -1.40 1.18 2.32
CA SER A 66 -0.54 0.49 1.34
C SER A 66 -1.17 -0.86 1.00
N VAL A 67 -1.44 -1.07 -0.28
CA VAL A 67 -2.09 -2.26 -0.80
C VAL A 67 -1.17 -2.92 -1.83
N ASP A 68 -0.90 -4.22 -1.68
CA ASP A 68 0.08 -4.93 -2.50
C ASP A 68 -0.59 -6.08 -3.29
N ARG A 69 -0.03 -6.41 -4.47
CA ARG A 69 -0.38 -7.59 -5.29
C ARG A 69 -1.89 -7.67 -5.63
N TYR A 70 -2.54 -8.77 -5.27
CA TYR A 70 -3.95 -9.09 -5.61
C TYR A 70 -4.99 -8.18 -4.97
N LEU A 71 -4.60 -7.36 -4.01
CA LEU A 71 -5.49 -6.40 -3.37
C LEU A 71 -5.52 -5.06 -4.14
N THR A 72 -4.59 -4.84 -5.07
CA THR A 72 -4.58 -3.62 -5.89
C THR A 72 -5.79 -3.59 -6.83
N ALA A 73 -6.29 -2.38 -7.12
CA ALA A 73 -7.44 -2.13 -7.99
C ALA A 73 -8.75 -2.85 -7.59
N ARG A 74 -8.85 -3.36 -6.35
CA ARG A 74 -10.08 -3.99 -5.83
C ARG A 74 -11.16 -2.99 -5.45
N VAL A 75 -10.78 -1.75 -5.14
CA VAL A 75 -11.67 -0.71 -4.61
C VAL A 75 -11.68 0.50 -5.52
N VAL A 76 -12.86 1.12 -5.64
CA VAL A 76 -13.07 2.35 -6.39
C VAL A 76 -13.26 3.49 -5.38
N PRO A 77 -12.72 4.71 -5.65
CA PRO A 77 -12.96 5.86 -4.78
C PRO A 77 -14.46 6.07 -4.48
N GLY A 78 -14.80 6.33 -3.22
CA GLY A 78 -16.18 6.46 -2.74
C GLY A 78 -16.83 5.16 -2.26
N SER A 79 -16.16 4.01 -2.41
CA SER A 79 -16.65 2.75 -1.84
C SER A 79 -16.50 2.75 -0.31
N ARG A 80 -17.47 2.14 0.40
CA ARG A 80 -17.30 1.78 1.81
C ARG A 80 -16.50 0.50 1.90
N ILE A 81 -15.47 0.51 2.74
CA ILE A 81 -14.52 -0.60 2.83
C ILE A 81 -14.21 -0.92 4.29
N ILE A 82 -13.95 -2.19 4.55
CA ILE A 82 -13.40 -2.70 5.79
C ILE A 82 -11.97 -3.16 5.47
N ALA A 83 -10.99 -2.47 6.06
CA ALA A 83 -9.57 -2.75 5.84
C ALA A 83 -8.95 -3.38 7.09
N THR A 84 -8.39 -4.58 6.94
CA THR A 84 -7.59 -5.24 7.98
C THR A 84 -6.13 -5.10 7.64
N GLY A 85 -5.32 -4.60 8.57
CA GLY A 85 -3.91 -4.34 8.29
C GLY A 85 -3.05 -4.11 9.52
N ILE A 86 -1.78 -3.86 9.25
CA ILE A 86 -0.76 -3.58 10.26
C ILE A 86 -0.51 -2.08 10.28
N TYR A 87 -0.75 -1.44 11.42
CA TYR A 87 -0.43 -0.02 11.60
C TYR A 87 1.09 0.16 11.66
N SER A 88 1.63 0.98 10.76
CA SER A 88 3.08 1.17 10.61
C SER A 88 3.40 2.63 10.35
N THR A 89 4.69 2.97 10.37
CA THR A 89 5.17 4.33 10.11
C THR A 89 6.27 4.30 9.06
N PHE A 90 6.35 5.36 8.26
CA PHE A 90 7.45 5.55 7.32
C PHE A 90 8.06 6.94 7.46
N ASN A 91 9.34 7.04 7.11
CA ASN A 91 10.02 8.32 7.06
C ASN A 91 9.70 8.97 5.72
N SER A 92 8.75 9.91 5.73
CA SER A 92 8.59 10.82 4.59
C SER A 92 9.75 11.81 4.59
N SER A 93 10.70 11.64 3.67
CA SER A 93 11.69 12.68 3.38
C SER A 93 11.00 13.81 2.60
N GLY A 94 10.10 14.54 3.28
CA GLY A 94 9.39 15.69 2.74
C GLY A 94 10.13 16.98 3.02
N LYS A 95 10.06 17.95 2.09
CA LYS A 95 10.73 19.26 2.16
C LYS A 95 10.30 20.15 3.34
N ASN A 96 9.25 19.78 4.06
CA ASN A 96 8.87 20.41 5.32
C ASN A 96 9.33 19.54 6.48
N GLN A 97 10.59 19.70 6.87
CA GLN A 97 11.11 19.18 8.13
C GLN A 97 10.41 19.95 9.27
N GLY A 98 9.20 19.49 9.62
CA GLY A 98 8.69 19.67 10.98
C GLY A 98 9.61 18.99 11.99
N ALA A 99 9.32 19.19 13.26
CA ALA A 99 10.13 18.76 14.41
C ALA A 99 10.82 17.38 14.22
N ILE A 100 12.07 17.34 14.71
CA ILE A 100 12.94 16.15 14.71
C ILE A 100 12.14 14.91 15.17
N ALA A 101 12.20 13.84 14.37
CA ALA A 101 11.63 12.51 14.61
C ALA A 101 10.13 12.26 14.33
N LEU A 102 9.39 13.17 13.67
CA LEU A 102 8.01 12.85 13.27
C LEU A 102 7.97 11.85 12.09
N ARG A 103 7.29 10.71 12.28
CA ARG A 103 7.06 9.71 11.22
C ARG A 103 5.60 9.72 10.78
N GLN A 104 5.37 9.55 9.48
CA GLN A 104 4.02 9.49 8.94
C GLN A 104 3.41 8.10 9.13
N PRO A 105 2.22 7.99 9.77
CA PRO A 105 1.55 6.70 9.92
C PRO A 105 0.85 6.28 8.64
N TYR A 106 0.76 4.97 8.44
CA TYR A 106 -0.02 4.33 7.39
C TYR A 106 -0.46 2.94 7.82
N LEU A 107 -1.50 2.42 7.19
CA LEU A 107 -1.95 1.05 7.38
C LEU A 107 -1.46 0.19 6.22
N ARG A 108 -0.70 -0.87 6.52
CA ARG A 108 -0.36 -1.89 5.53
C ARG A 108 -1.48 -2.92 5.46
N VAL A 109 -2.20 -2.95 4.34
CA VAL A 109 -3.39 -3.76 4.18
C VAL A 109 -3.01 -5.22 3.95
N VAL A 110 -3.63 -6.12 4.72
CA VAL A 110 -3.51 -7.57 4.61
C VAL A 110 -4.83 -8.18 4.11
N GLY A 111 -5.96 -7.58 4.48
CA GLY A 111 -7.30 -7.94 4.02
C GLY A 111 -8.10 -6.69 3.68
N LEU A 112 -8.92 -6.78 2.63
CA LEU A 112 -9.74 -5.68 2.14
C LEU A 112 -11.09 -6.23 1.70
N GLU A 113 -12.15 -5.74 2.34
CA GLU A 113 -13.53 -6.12 2.07
C GLU A 113 -14.32 -4.86 1.70
N ILE A 114 -15.25 -5.01 0.76
CA ILE A 114 -16.14 -3.92 0.36
C ILE A 114 -17.44 -4.12 1.13
N ASP A 115 -17.82 -3.12 1.92
CA ASP A 115 -19.08 -3.11 2.63
C ASP A 115 -20.23 -2.93 1.62
N ARG A 116 -21.10 -3.94 1.55
CA ARG A 116 -22.24 -4.02 0.63
C ARG A 116 -23.55 -3.55 1.27
N ASP A 117 -23.55 -3.25 2.57
CA ASP A 117 -24.77 -2.95 3.33
C ASP A 117 -25.28 -1.52 3.10
N GLY A 118 -24.47 -0.67 2.47
CA GLY A 118 -24.92 0.59 1.89
C GLY A 118 -25.49 0.34 0.50
N ASN A 119 -26.78 0.66 0.30
CA ASN A 119 -27.45 0.83 -1.00
C ASN A 119 -26.79 1.98 -1.81
N GLY A 120 -25.49 1.83 -2.10
CA GLY A 120 -24.61 2.78 -2.71
C GLY A 120 -24.54 2.50 -4.20
N VAL A 121 -25.23 3.36 -4.95
CA VAL A 121 -25.25 3.54 -6.40
C VAL A 121 -23.85 3.48 -7.01
N ASN A 122 -23.26 2.30 -7.15
CA ASN A 122 -22.07 2.02 -7.94
C ASN A 122 -22.03 0.51 -8.21
N GLY A 123 -22.91 0.06 -9.11
CA GLY A 123 -22.96 -1.29 -9.68
C GLY A 123 -21.72 -1.65 -10.53
N ARG A 124 -20.53 -1.40 -9.99
CA ARG A 124 -19.22 -1.70 -10.58
C ARG A 124 -18.38 -2.65 -9.72
N GLY A 125 -18.88 -3.04 -8.55
CA GLY A 125 -18.40 -4.23 -7.86
C GLY A 125 -19.00 -5.47 -8.54
N ARG A 126 -18.21 -6.55 -8.65
CA ARG A 126 -18.69 -7.85 -9.17
C ARG A 126 -19.91 -8.28 -8.37
N GLN A 127 -21.11 -8.05 -8.91
CA GLN A 127 -22.33 -8.60 -8.37
C GLN A 127 -22.20 -10.12 -8.52
N GLN A 128 -22.15 -10.81 -7.38
CA GLN A 128 -22.28 -12.25 -7.35
C GLN A 128 -23.74 -12.48 -7.03
N PHE A 129 -24.52 -12.77 -8.09
CA PHE A 129 -25.89 -13.23 -7.94
C PHE A 129 -25.88 -14.72 -7.66
N THR A 130 -26.81 -15.18 -6.84
CA THR A 130 -27.08 -16.61 -6.75
C THR A 130 -28.00 -17.04 -7.89
N VAL A 131 -28.05 -18.33 -8.18
CA VAL A 131 -28.92 -18.86 -9.25
C VAL A 131 -30.38 -18.57 -8.93
N GLU A 132 -30.75 -18.64 -7.65
CA GLU A 132 -32.09 -18.34 -7.18
C GLU A 132 -32.48 -16.86 -7.41
N GLU A 133 -31.55 -15.92 -7.21
CA GLU A 133 -31.78 -14.49 -7.48
C GLU A 133 -31.95 -14.22 -8.99
N GLU A 134 -31.21 -14.93 -9.85
CA GLU A 134 -31.34 -14.80 -11.31
C GLU A 134 -32.67 -15.37 -11.81
N ASP A 135 -33.12 -16.50 -11.25
CA ASP A 135 -34.39 -17.14 -11.60
C ASP A 135 -35.59 -16.28 -11.17
N GLU A 136 -35.54 -15.65 -9.98
CA GLU A 136 -36.60 -14.74 -9.51
C GLU A 136 -36.69 -13.48 -10.37
N PHE A 137 -35.56 -12.96 -10.87
CA PHE A 137 -35.55 -11.78 -11.74
C PHE A 137 -36.04 -12.06 -13.17
N ASN A 138 -35.85 -13.29 -13.66
CA ASN A 138 -36.25 -13.70 -15.02
C ASN A 138 -37.70 -14.21 -15.11
N ALA A 139 -38.37 -14.44 -13.98
CA ALA A 139 -39.77 -14.86 -13.88
C ALA A 139 -40.75 -13.67 -13.94
#